data_AF-A0A066WWP0-F1
#
_entry.id   AF-A0A066WWP0-F1
#
_cell.length_a   1.000
_cell.length_b   1.000
_cell.length_c   1.000
_cell.angle_alpha   90.00
_cell.angle_beta   90.00
_cell.angle_gamma   90.00
#
_symmetry.space_group_name_H-M   'P 1'
#
loop_
_entity.id
_entity.type
_entity.pdbx_description
1 polymer ?
#
loop_
_entity_poly.entity_id
_entity_poly.type
_entity_poly.pdbx_seq_one_letter_code
_entity_poly.pdbx_strand_id
1 'polypeptide(L)'
;MTIKSRWSEAVPNCSLQKWIFGSSFNPLSNHKAFYDADRPDSHHLTFSDYRLMAKQIAIGLQDAGLKPGDRVLLFSGNNLFFPVVFLGVLMAGGIFTGANPGFVTRELAYQLTDSGAKFMITAEGSFDTAMEAAKKVSMPARNVFVFDTTLPGSSKPESPARGGARHWTELIAPRMQAEKFRWIEPSDAQTTTCCLNYSSGTTGVPKGVEISHYNYVANGVGILKVTSREKDYEAFVARSVGLCFLPLYHAYAQTYFVANYAKQGTPVYIMPSFDFVKMLTYIQRYRVTQLVTVPPIMVALAKHPITAKFDLSSLETVGSGAAPLAADVARQAERVIKKNDLIVRQGWGMTELTCTAMTWDPTRVERSASVGELMPNYQAKLIDEDGKEITEAKVPGELWVTGPTVMRGYWGKPKATEETIVADAEGNRWLRTGDVAYVDQYATGGLFFIVDRMKELIKVKGNQVAPAELEALLLERPDVADVAVIGVTVSGEEFPRAYIVRSPGTNTTGEEIAKWLEERVSKHKRLRGGVEFTDAIPKNPSGKILRKILREKAKQEVGDSMSKL
;
A
#
# COMPACT_ATOMS: atom_id res chain seq x y z
N MET A 1 -21.64 -20.35 7.83
CA MET A 1 -22.49 -19.18 7.45
C MET A 1 -21.56 -18.00 7.25
N THR A 2 -21.59 -17.35 6.08
CA THR A 2 -20.62 -16.28 5.73
C THR A 2 -21.20 -14.89 5.99
N ILE A 3 -20.35 -13.96 6.44
CA ILE A 3 -20.68 -12.54 6.53
C ILE A 3 -20.61 -11.97 5.11
N LYS A 4 -21.70 -11.38 4.63
CA LYS A 4 -21.76 -10.77 3.29
C LYS A 4 -21.68 -9.25 3.40
N SER A 5 -21.04 -8.62 2.44
CA SER A 5 -21.13 -7.17 2.26
C SER A 5 -22.59 -6.75 2.13
N ARG A 6 -22.98 -5.65 2.78
CA ARG A 6 -24.28 -5.03 2.57
C ARG A 6 -24.36 -4.28 1.24
N TRP A 7 -23.22 -4.03 0.62
CA TRP A 7 -23.11 -3.38 -0.67
C TRP A 7 -22.92 -4.42 -1.78
N SER A 8 -23.58 -4.16 -2.90
CA SER A 8 -23.38 -4.87 -4.16
C SER A 8 -23.22 -3.82 -5.27
N GLU A 9 -22.33 -4.07 -6.21
CA GLU A 9 -22.12 -3.17 -7.34
C GLU A 9 -21.69 -3.93 -8.59
N ALA A 10 -22.23 -3.54 -9.75
CA ALA A 10 -21.87 -4.18 -11.00
C ALA A 10 -20.44 -3.78 -11.42
N VAL A 11 -19.57 -4.77 -11.57
CA VAL A 11 -18.19 -4.53 -12.03
C VAL A 11 -18.13 -4.71 -13.56
N PRO A 12 -17.78 -3.67 -14.33
CA PRO A 12 -17.70 -3.79 -15.78
C PRO A 12 -16.50 -4.67 -16.19
N ASN A 13 -16.74 -5.63 -17.07
CA ASN A 13 -15.66 -6.47 -17.63
C ASN A 13 -14.91 -5.69 -18.71
N CYS A 14 -13.92 -4.89 -18.31
CA CYS A 14 -13.14 -4.06 -19.22
C CYS A 14 -11.71 -3.85 -18.71
N SER A 15 -10.84 -3.35 -19.59
CA SER A 15 -9.50 -2.93 -19.18
C SER A 15 -9.55 -1.78 -18.18
N LEU A 16 -8.50 -1.66 -17.36
CA LEU A 16 -8.39 -0.60 -16.36
C LEU A 16 -8.37 0.79 -17.04
N GLN A 17 -7.62 0.93 -18.13
CA GLN A 17 -7.58 2.16 -18.91
C GLN A 17 -8.95 2.53 -19.52
N LYS A 18 -9.78 1.55 -19.92
CA LYS A 18 -11.15 1.83 -20.36
C LYS A 18 -12.04 2.23 -19.20
N TRP A 19 -11.89 1.63 -18.03
CA TRP A 19 -12.65 2.07 -16.85
C TRP A 19 -12.33 3.52 -16.48
N ILE A 20 -11.04 3.91 -16.49
CA ILE A 20 -10.59 5.27 -16.18
C ILE A 20 -11.06 6.27 -17.26
N PHE A 21 -10.75 6.02 -18.53
CA PHE A 21 -10.91 7.01 -19.61
C PHE A 21 -12.18 6.84 -20.47
N GLY A 22 -12.89 5.72 -20.35
CA GLY A 22 -14.05 5.36 -21.16
C GLY A 22 -13.72 4.89 -22.60
N SER A 23 -12.89 5.64 -23.33
CA SER A 23 -12.60 5.41 -24.76
C SER A 23 -11.21 5.88 -25.15
N SER A 24 -10.63 5.31 -26.22
CA SER A 24 -9.36 5.74 -26.81
C SER A 24 -9.42 7.10 -27.50
N PHE A 25 -10.63 7.55 -27.87
CA PHE A 25 -10.84 8.67 -28.78
C PHE A 25 -11.78 9.74 -28.24
N ASN A 26 -12.72 9.40 -27.36
CA ASN A 26 -13.70 10.38 -26.91
C ASN A 26 -12.97 11.58 -26.25
N PRO A 27 -13.46 12.81 -26.46
CA PRO A 27 -12.92 13.97 -25.77
C PRO A 27 -12.92 13.76 -24.25
N LEU A 28 -11.85 14.19 -23.59
CA LEU A 28 -11.73 14.20 -22.14
C LEU A 28 -11.63 15.64 -21.66
N SER A 29 -12.04 15.89 -20.42
CA SER A 29 -11.83 17.20 -19.80
C SER A 29 -10.33 17.47 -19.62
N ASN A 30 -9.94 18.74 -19.75
CA ASN A 30 -8.56 19.19 -19.57
C ASN A 30 -8.28 19.68 -18.14
N HIS A 31 -9.02 19.18 -17.14
CA HIS A 31 -8.70 19.48 -15.75
C HIS A 31 -7.33 18.88 -15.41
N LYS A 32 -6.58 19.56 -14.55
CA LYS A 32 -5.27 19.07 -14.09
C LYS A 32 -5.49 17.84 -13.20
N ALA A 33 -4.94 16.71 -13.61
CA ALA A 33 -5.07 15.43 -12.91
C ALA A 33 -3.89 15.18 -11.97
N PHE A 34 -2.66 15.52 -12.41
CA PHE A 34 -1.45 15.30 -11.64
C PHE A 34 -0.57 16.54 -11.62
N TYR A 35 0.09 16.77 -10.49
CA TYR A 35 1.07 17.82 -10.29
C TYR A 35 2.33 17.23 -9.68
N ASP A 36 3.50 17.72 -10.09
CA ASP A 36 4.69 17.64 -9.25
C ASP A 36 4.48 18.57 -8.06
N ALA A 37 4.53 18.05 -6.83
CA ALA A 37 4.22 18.82 -5.63
C ALA A 37 5.24 19.93 -5.34
N ASP A 38 6.50 19.80 -5.80
CA ASP A 38 7.53 20.82 -5.67
C ASP A 38 7.37 21.91 -6.74
N ARG A 39 6.85 21.56 -7.93
CA ARG A 39 6.81 22.44 -9.13
C ARG A 39 5.46 22.43 -9.88
N PRO A 40 4.32 22.66 -9.21
CA PRO A 40 2.99 22.41 -9.80
C PRO A 40 2.63 23.30 -10.99
N ASP A 41 3.19 24.51 -11.08
CA ASP A 41 2.87 25.46 -12.14
C ASP A 41 3.47 25.05 -13.49
N SER A 42 4.68 24.47 -13.48
CA SER A 42 5.42 24.06 -14.68
C SER A 42 5.36 22.56 -14.97
N HIS A 43 5.14 21.73 -13.94
CA HIS A 43 5.15 20.28 -14.06
C HIS A 43 3.81 19.72 -13.60
N HIS A 44 2.89 19.61 -14.55
CA HIS A 44 1.56 19.04 -14.34
C HIS A 44 1.08 18.31 -15.59
N LEU A 45 0.10 17.44 -15.40
CA LEU A 45 -0.60 16.73 -16.47
C LEU A 45 -2.09 16.99 -16.33
N THR A 46 -2.72 17.39 -17.43
CA THR A 46 -4.19 17.32 -17.51
C THR A 46 -4.65 15.87 -17.65
N PHE A 47 -5.94 15.63 -17.41
CA PHE A 47 -6.51 14.29 -17.60
C PHE A 47 -6.44 13.82 -19.05
N SER A 48 -6.48 14.73 -20.02
CA SER A 48 -6.27 14.41 -21.43
C SER A 48 -4.79 14.14 -21.75
N ASP A 49 -3.85 14.89 -21.16
CA ASP A 49 -2.41 14.62 -21.27
C ASP A 49 -2.07 13.25 -20.69
N TYR A 50 -2.67 12.89 -19.56
CA TYR A 50 -2.48 11.58 -18.93
C TYR A 50 -2.82 10.44 -19.90
N ARG A 51 -4.00 10.47 -20.53
CA ARG A 51 -4.36 9.45 -21.53
C ARG A 51 -3.44 9.51 -22.74
N LEU A 52 -3.19 10.71 -23.28
CA LEU A 52 -2.41 10.86 -24.51
C LEU A 52 -0.97 10.37 -24.33
N MET A 53 -0.31 10.75 -23.24
CA MET A 53 1.04 10.32 -22.96
C MET A 53 1.11 8.82 -22.65
N ALA A 54 0.10 8.24 -21.99
CA ALA A 54 0.05 6.79 -21.80
C ALA A 54 0.00 6.07 -23.17
N LYS A 55 -0.75 6.60 -24.14
CA LYS A 55 -0.74 6.09 -25.53
C LYS A 55 0.62 6.28 -26.20
N GLN A 56 1.32 7.40 -25.96
CA GLN A 56 2.67 7.61 -26.48
C GLN A 56 3.64 6.55 -25.96
N ILE A 57 3.66 6.32 -24.64
CA ILE A 57 4.47 5.27 -24.01
C ILE A 57 4.10 3.89 -24.55
N ALA A 58 2.81 3.62 -24.76
CA ALA A 58 2.35 2.34 -25.29
C ALA A 58 2.94 2.05 -26.68
N ILE A 59 2.89 3.02 -27.58
CA ILE A 59 3.48 2.93 -28.92
C ILE A 59 4.99 2.76 -28.81
N GLY A 60 5.66 3.60 -28.02
CA GLY A 60 7.11 3.53 -27.87
C GLY A 60 7.60 2.18 -27.32
N LEU A 61 6.84 1.57 -26.40
CA LEU A 61 7.14 0.22 -25.91
C LEU A 61 6.93 -0.85 -27.00
N GLN A 62 5.86 -0.74 -27.80
CA GLN A 62 5.61 -1.65 -28.93
C GLN A 62 6.70 -1.53 -30.00
N ASP A 63 7.12 -0.31 -30.34
CA ASP A 63 8.23 -0.04 -31.26
C ASP A 63 9.56 -0.56 -30.73
N ALA A 64 9.76 -0.49 -29.41
CA ALA A 64 10.91 -1.11 -28.74
C ALA A 64 10.86 -2.65 -28.71
N GLY A 65 9.74 -3.27 -29.14
CA GLY A 65 9.58 -4.71 -29.28
C GLY A 65 8.83 -5.42 -28.16
N LEU A 66 8.08 -4.68 -27.32
CA LEU A 66 7.17 -5.25 -26.34
C LEU A 66 6.04 -6.02 -27.05
N LYS A 67 5.78 -7.25 -26.60
CA LYS A 67 4.66 -8.07 -27.06
C LYS A 67 3.60 -8.20 -25.96
N PRO A 68 2.32 -8.42 -26.31
CA PRO A 68 1.29 -8.67 -25.31
C PRO A 68 1.70 -9.76 -24.32
N GLY A 69 1.50 -9.50 -23.02
CA GLY A 69 1.90 -10.40 -21.92
C GLY A 69 3.36 -10.25 -21.46
N ASP A 70 4.22 -9.52 -22.17
CA ASP A 70 5.56 -9.17 -21.68
C ASP A 70 5.47 -8.29 -20.43
N ARG A 71 6.38 -8.48 -19.47
CA ARG A 71 6.43 -7.66 -18.25
C ARG A 71 7.37 -6.47 -18.42
N VAL A 72 6.95 -5.31 -17.92
CA VAL A 72 7.78 -4.10 -17.84
C VAL A 72 7.92 -3.72 -16.37
N LEU A 73 9.17 -3.68 -15.89
CA LEU A 73 9.49 -3.33 -14.51
C LEU A 73 9.78 -1.84 -14.39
N LEU A 74 9.12 -1.16 -13.45
CA LEU A 74 9.42 0.24 -13.10
C LEU A 74 10.12 0.29 -11.73
N PHE A 75 11.42 0.58 -11.75
CA PHE A 75 12.29 0.72 -10.58
C PHE A 75 12.51 2.19 -10.28
N SER A 76 11.50 2.82 -9.66
CA SER A 76 11.46 4.25 -9.38
C SER A 76 10.65 4.54 -8.12
N GLY A 77 11.01 5.63 -7.45
CA GLY A 77 10.12 6.29 -6.48
C GLY A 77 8.97 7.01 -7.17
N ASN A 78 8.28 7.86 -6.41
CA ASN A 78 7.17 8.64 -6.94
C ASN A 78 7.68 9.66 -7.96
N ASN A 79 6.91 9.85 -9.04
CA ASN A 79 7.24 10.76 -10.13
C ASN A 79 5.94 11.18 -10.83
N LEU A 80 5.89 12.42 -11.34
CA LEU A 80 4.76 12.95 -12.12
C LEU A 80 4.32 12.01 -13.26
N PHE A 81 5.26 11.37 -13.95
CA PHE A 81 5.00 10.50 -15.10
C PHE A 81 4.81 9.02 -14.71
N PHE A 82 4.88 8.66 -13.43
CA PHE A 82 4.64 7.28 -13.00
C PHE A 82 3.25 6.78 -13.44
N PRO A 83 2.14 7.52 -13.26
CA PRO A 83 0.82 7.09 -13.74
C PRO A 83 0.82 6.82 -15.25
N VAL A 84 1.47 7.69 -16.02
CA VAL A 84 1.59 7.60 -17.48
C VAL A 84 2.30 6.31 -17.90
N VAL A 85 3.43 5.99 -17.26
CA VAL A 85 4.17 4.75 -17.53
C VAL A 85 3.33 3.53 -17.17
N PHE A 86 2.69 3.55 -15.99
CA PHE A 86 1.82 2.46 -15.54
C PHE A 86 0.73 2.14 -16.58
N LEU A 87 -0.07 3.13 -17.00
CA LEU A 87 -1.12 2.89 -18.00
C LEU A 87 -0.58 2.67 -19.41
N GLY A 88 0.58 3.24 -19.75
CA GLY A 88 1.22 3.01 -21.04
C GLY A 88 1.65 1.55 -21.24
N VAL A 89 2.16 0.91 -20.18
CA VAL A 89 2.45 -0.54 -20.18
C VAL A 89 1.17 -1.34 -20.45
N LEU A 90 0.07 -1.02 -19.76
CA LEU A 90 -1.20 -1.72 -19.94
C LEU A 90 -1.79 -1.51 -21.34
N MET A 91 -1.76 -0.28 -21.85
CA MET A 91 -2.23 0.07 -23.19
C MET A 91 -1.41 -0.60 -24.30
N ALA A 92 -0.13 -0.91 -24.04
CA ALA A 92 0.73 -1.66 -24.95
C ALA A 92 0.40 -3.16 -24.99
N GLY A 93 -0.44 -3.65 -24.07
CA GLY A 93 -0.73 -5.06 -23.83
C GLY A 93 0.27 -5.74 -22.88
N GLY A 94 1.17 -4.97 -22.25
CA GLY A 94 2.15 -5.48 -21.29
C GLY A 94 1.56 -5.64 -19.88
N ILE A 95 2.36 -6.27 -19.02
CA ILE A 95 2.07 -6.45 -17.59
C ILE A 95 3.02 -5.55 -16.78
N PHE A 96 2.46 -4.68 -15.96
CA PHE A 96 3.24 -3.77 -15.12
C PHE A 96 3.79 -4.49 -13.87
N THR A 97 5.02 -4.17 -13.45
CA THR A 97 5.52 -4.52 -12.12
C THR A 97 6.31 -3.38 -11.51
N GLY A 98 5.95 -2.96 -10.31
CA GLY A 98 6.65 -1.91 -9.56
C GLY A 98 7.72 -2.51 -8.65
N ALA A 99 8.91 -1.93 -8.64
CA ALA A 99 9.98 -2.30 -7.72
C ALA A 99 10.29 -1.16 -6.74
N ASN A 100 10.56 -1.53 -5.49
CA ASN A 100 10.94 -0.57 -4.45
C ASN A 100 12.30 0.05 -4.81
N PRO A 101 12.43 1.39 -4.98
CA PRO A 101 13.68 2.04 -5.37
C PRO A 101 14.83 1.87 -4.35
N GLY A 102 14.51 1.45 -3.11
CA GLY A 102 15.49 1.11 -2.09
C GLY A 102 16.07 -0.30 -2.19
N PHE A 103 15.68 -1.10 -3.19
CA PHE A 103 16.27 -2.43 -3.37
C PHE A 103 17.75 -2.35 -3.72
N VAL A 104 18.51 -3.31 -3.17
CA VAL A 104 19.87 -3.59 -3.61
C VAL A 104 19.88 -4.50 -4.83
N THR A 105 21.02 -4.59 -5.53
CA THR A 105 21.18 -5.35 -6.79
C THR A 105 20.60 -6.76 -6.75
N ARG A 106 20.79 -7.51 -5.65
CA ARG A 106 20.29 -8.89 -5.53
C ARG A 106 18.76 -8.97 -5.45
N GLU A 107 18.12 -7.99 -4.83
CA GLU A 107 16.66 -7.95 -4.63
C GLU A 107 15.96 -7.55 -5.92
N LEU A 108 16.51 -6.57 -6.63
CA LEU A 108 16.04 -6.20 -7.96
C LEU A 108 16.24 -7.33 -8.97
N ALA A 109 17.42 -7.97 -8.98
CA ALA A 109 17.68 -9.12 -9.85
C ALA A 109 16.70 -10.27 -9.58
N TYR A 110 16.37 -10.53 -8.31
CA TYR A 110 15.34 -11.51 -7.95
C TYR A 110 13.99 -11.19 -8.59
N GLN A 111 13.49 -9.94 -8.46
CA GLN A 111 12.21 -9.56 -9.06
C GLN A 111 12.24 -9.57 -10.59
N LEU A 112 13.34 -9.15 -11.21
CA LEU A 112 13.52 -9.22 -12.67
C LEU A 112 13.43 -10.67 -13.18
N THR A 113 14.10 -11.60 -12.50
CA THR A 113 14.05 -13.03 -12.83
C THR A 113 12.67 -13.62 -12.59
N ASP A 114 12.08 -13.40 -11.41
CA ASP A 114 10.80 -14.00 -11.01
C ASP A 114 9.63 -13.50 -11.88
N SER A 115 9.60 -12.20 -12.18
CA SER A 115 8.60 -11.63 -13.08
C SER A 115 8.88 -11.92 -14.56
N GLY A 116 10.12 -12.28 -14.91
CA GLY A 116 10.57 -12.39 -16.30
C GLY A 116 10.38 -11.07 -17.06
N ALA A 117 10.67 -9.93 -16.43
CA ALA A 117 10.57 -8.62 -17.07
C ALA A 117 11.51 -8.51 -18.27
N LYS A 118 10.97 -8.02 -19.39
CA LYS A 118 11.72 -7.87 -20.65
C LYS A 118 12.29 -6.47 -20.82
N PHE A 119 11.64 -5.49 -20.21
CA PHE A 119 12.08 -4.10 -20.18
C PHE A 119 12.10 -3.61 -18.73
N MET A 120 13.03 -2.70 -18.46
CA MET A 120 13.13 -2.01 -17.17
C MET A 120 13.18 -0.52 -17.41
N ILE A 121 12.35 0.23 -16.68
CA ILE A 121 12.40 1.69 -16.60
C ILE A 121 12.91 2.00 -15.19
N THR A 122 13.99 2.75 -15.06
CA THR A 122 14.69 2.96 -13.78
C THR A 122 14.97 4.43 -13.52
N ALA A 123 14.74 4.89 -12.30
CA ALA A 123 15.09 6.25 -11.90
C ALA A 123 16.61 6.51 -12.04
N GLU A 124 16.99 7.72 -12.46
CA GLU A 124 18.40 8.16 -12.58
C GLU A 124 19.22 7.82 -11.33
N GLY A 125 18.69 8.14 -10.14
CA GLY A 125 19.38 7.87 -8.86
C GLY A 125 19.55 6.39 -8.51
N SER A 126 18.92 5.48 -9.25
CA SER A 126 19.00 4.03 -9.05
C SER A 126 19.67 3.31 -10.24
N PHE A 127 20.23 4.07 -11.19
CA PHE A 127 20.75 3.57 -12.46
C PHE A 127 21.83 2.49 -12.30
N ASP A 128 22.82 2.71 -11.44
CA ASP A 128 23.95 1.78 -11.30
C ASP A 128 23.47 0.41 -10.76
N THR A 129 22.64 0.42 -9.71
CA THR A 129 21.98 -0.79 -9.18
C THR A 129 21.15 -1.51 -10.24
N ALA A 130 20.42 -0.75 -11.06
CA ALA A 130 19.59 -1.28 -12.13
C ALA A 130 20.44 -1.98 -13.20
N MET A 131 21.51 -1.34 -13.67
CA MET A 131 22.39 -1.90 -14.69
C MET A 131 23.13 -3.15 -14.19
N GLU A 132 23.57 -3.17 -12.94
CA GLU A 132 24.15 -4.37 -12.34
C GLU A 132 23.13 -5.52 -12.26
N ALA A 133 21.89 -5.24 -11.85
CA ALA A 133 20.84 -6.25 -11.78
C ALA A 133 20.46 -6.77 -13.17
N ALA A 134 20.34 -5.87 -14.16
CA ALA A 134 20.11 -6.20 -15.56
C ALA A 134 21.20 -7.14 -16.10
N LYS A 135 22.48 -6.85 -15.81
CA LYS A 135 23.60 -7.72 -16.19
C LYS A 135 23.49 -9.11 -15.55
N LYS A 136 23.15 -9.21 -14.26
CA LYS A 136 22.97 -10.50 -13.57
C LYS A 136 21.89 -11.37 -14.18
N VAL A 137 20.83 -10.78 -14.73
CA VAL A 137 19.73 -11.50 -15.37
C VAL A 137 19.83 -11.55 -16.89
N SER A 138 20.97 -11.15 -17.46
CA SER A 138 21.20 -11.07 -18.91
C SER A 138 20.18 -10.22 -19.68
N MET A 139 19.62 -9.19 -19.05
CA MET A 139 18.79 -8.19 -19.73
C MET A 139 19.68 -7.28 -20.60
N PRO A 140 19.39 -7.13 -21.91
CA PRO A 140 20.15 -6.23 -22.76
C PRO A 140 20.05 -4.78 -22.26
N ALA A 141 21.18 -4.06 -22.21
CA ALA A 141 21.22 -2.66 -21.78
C ALA A 141 20.21 -1.77 -22.54
N ARG A 142 20.03 -2.01 -23.85
CA ARG A 142 19.04 -1.31 -24.68
C ARG A 142 17.59 -1.48 -24.21
N ASN A 143 17.28 -2.49 -23.39
CA ASN A 143 15.94 -2.68 -22.81
C ASN A 143 15.76 -1.94 -21.48
N VAL A 144 16.79 -1.23 -21.01
CA VAL A 144 16.75 -0.35 -19.85
C VAL A 144 16.53 1.08 -20.31
N PHE A 145 15.57 1.77 -19.69
CA PHE A 145 15.26 3.17 -19.91
C PHE A 145 15.48 3.97 -18.64
N VAL A 146 16.30 5.02 -18.72
CA VAL A 146 16.57 5.93 -17.61
C VAL A 146 15.43 6.93 -17.48
N PHE A 147 14.87 7.05 -16.28
CA PHE A 147 13.60 7.73 -15.97
C PHE A 147 13.82 8.90 -15.03
N ASP A 148 13.27 10.06 -15.40
CA ASP A 148 13.43 11.32 -14.68
C ASP A 148 12.15 12.18 -14.80
N THR A 149 12.26 13.49 -14.58
CA THR A 149 11.14 14.44 -14.72
C THR A 149 11.22 15.30 -15.99
N THR A 150 12.01 14.89 -16.99
CA THR A 150 12.15 15.62 -18.26
C THR A 150 10.80 15.75 -18.96
N LEU A 151 10.38 17.00 -19.23
CA LEU A 151 9.10 17.25 -19.91
C LEU A 151 9.15 16.80 -21.38
N PRO A 152 8.10 16.15 -21.89
CA PRO A 152 7.99 15.80 -23.30
C PRO A 152 8.14 17.02 -24.21
N GLY A 153 8.99 16.92 -25.24
CA GLY A 153 9.22 18.01 -26.19
C GLY A 153 10.27 19.06 -25.77
N SER A 154 10.83 18.94 -24.56
CA SER A 154 12.13 19.56 -24.27
C SER A 154 13.23 18.95 -25.15
N SER A 155 14.36 19.64 -25.30
CA SER A 155 15.52 19.15 -26.07
C SER A 155 15.86 17.73 -25.61
N LYS A 156 15.67 16.75 -26.51
CA LYS A 156 15.88 15.33 -26.22
C LYS A 156 17.31 15.14 -25.70
N PRO A 157 17.51 14.42 -24.59
CA PRO A 157 18.85 14.00 -24.19
C PRO A 157 19.52 13.23 -25.33
N GLU A 158 20.84 13.36 -25.46
CA GLU A 158 21.60 12.57 -26.43
C GLU A 158 21.41 11.07 -26.14
N SER A 159 21.16 10.27 -27.19
CA SER A 159 21.01 8.82 -27.10
C SER A 159 22.32 8.13 -27.50
N PRO A 160 22.80 7.11 -26.77
CA PRO A 160 22.27 6.55 -25.53
C PRO A 160 22.64 7.37 -24.28
N ALA A 161 21.74 7.42 -23.28
CA ALA A 161 21.91 8.22 -22.07
C ALA A 161 23.17 7.87 -21.28
N ARG A 162 23.37 6.57 -20.95
CA ARG A 162 24.56 6.05 -20.23
C ARG A 162 24.62 4.51 -20.35
N GLY A 163 25.82 3.94 -20.52
CA GLY A 163 26.02 2.48 -20.41
C GLY A 163 25.24 1.59 -21.39
N GLY A 164 24.82 2.12 -22.54
CA GLY A 164 23.98 1.43 -23.52
C GLY A 164 22.48 1.39 -23.19
N ALA A 165 22.06 2.01 -22.07
CA ALA A 165 20.66 2.26 -21.75
C ALA A 165 20.13 3.46 -22.55
N ARG A 166 18.82 3.46 -22.78
CA ARG A 166 18.11 4.53 -23.49
C ARG A 166 17.52 5.53 -22.50
N HIS A 167 17.17 6.72 -22.97
CA HIS A 167 16.38 7.63 -22.13
C HIS A 167 14.88 7.31 -22.25
N TRP A 168 14.10 7.44 -21.17
CA TRP A 168 12.66 7.11 -21.21
C TRP A 168 11.87 7.97 -22.19
N THR A 169 12.33 9.19 -22.49
CA THR A 169 11.68 10.05 -23.49
C THR A 169 11.72 9.46 -24.91
N GLU A 170 12.58 8.48 -25.18
CA GLU A 170 12.54 7.70 -26.42
C GLU A 170 11.25 6.87 -26.56
N LEU A 171 10.59 6.55 -25.44
CA LEU A 171 9.28 5.90 -25.44
C LEU A 171 8.14 6.87 -25.76
N ILE A 172 8.38 8.19 -25.79
CA ILE A 172 7.34 9.17 -26.08
C ILE A 172 7.18 9.28 -27.61
N ALA A 173 6.29 8.46 -28.15
CA ALA A 173 5.94 8.49 -29.57
C ALA A 173 5.34 9.86 -29.99
N PRO A 174 5.40 10.23 -31.29
CA PRO A 174 4.82 11.48 -31.77
C PRO A 174 3.32 11.61 -31.45
N ARG A 175 2.90 12.82 -31.05
CA ARG A 175 1.51 13.12 -30.68
C ARG A 175 0.49 12.66 -31.74
N MET A 176 0.77 12.91 -33.02
CA MET A 176 -0.10 12.52 -34.13
C MET A 176 -0.37 11.01 -34.22
N GLN A 177 0.59 10.19 -33.79
CA GLN A 177 0.41 8.73 -33.74
C GLN A 177 -0.44 8.35 -32.52
N ALA A 178 -0.13 8.94 -31.36
CA ALA A 178 -0.87 8.70 -30.13
C ALA A 178 -2.34 9.13 -30.22
N GLU A 179 -2.69 10.18 -30.95
CA GLU A 179 -4.09 10.56 -31.16
C GLU A 179 -4.88 9.49 -31.92
N LYS A 180 -4.24 8.79 -32.87
CA LYS A 180 -4.82 7.72 -33.69
C LYS A 180 -4.74 6.33 -33.06
N PHE A 181 -3.90 6.15 -32.05
CA PHE A 181 -3.69 4.86 -31.41
C PHE A 181 -4.96 4.36 -30.71
N ARG A 182 -5.24 3.08 -30.88
CA ARG A 182 -6.33 2.35 -30.22
C ARG A 182 -5.71 1.27 -29.35
N TRP A 183 -5.92 1.33 -28.04
CA TRP A 183 -5.57 0.17 -27.21
C TRP A 183 -6.57 -0.97 -27.47
N ILE A 184 -6.10 -2.19 -27.29
CA ILE A 184 -6.90 -3.39 -27.47
C ILE A 184 -7.54 -3.73 -26.13
N GLU A 185 -8.86 -3.91 -26.12
CA GLU A 185 -9.54 -4.44 -24.94
C GLU A 185 -9.24 -5.93 -24.81
N PRO A 186 -8.99 -6.43 -23.59
CA PRO A 186 -8.81 -7.87 -23.37
C PRO A 186 -10.09 -8.61 -23.78
N SER A 187 -9.94 -9.84 -24.29
CA SER A 187 -11.08 -10.72 -24.58
C SER A 187 -11.87 -11.02 -23.31
N ASP A 188 -11.18 -11.12 -22.17
CA ASP A 188 -11.78 -11.20 -20.85
C ASP A 188 -10.87 -10.52 -19.82
N ALA A 189 -11.37 -9.46 -19.18
CA ALA A 189 -10.60 -8.69 -18.20
C ALA A 189 -10.45 -9.45 -16.87
N GLN A 190 -11.28 -10.46 -16.60
CA GLN A 190 -11.18 -11.29 -15.40
C GLN A 190 -9.92 -12.15 -15.39
N THR A 191 -9.53 -12.63 -16.57
CA THR A 191 -8.39 -13.53 -16.75
C THR A 191 -7.15 -12.84 -17.29
N THR A 192 -7.27 -11.64 -17.87
CA THR A 192 -6.11 -10.89 -18.39
C THR A 192 -5.36 -10.18 -17.27
N THR A 193 -4.14 -10.65 -16.98
CA THR A 193 -3.22 -10.04 -16.02
C THR A 193 -2.79 -8.65 -16.47
N CYS A 194 -2.86 -7.68 -15.56
CA CYS A 194 -2.38 -6.32 -15.81
C CYS A 194 -1.17 -5.95 -14.94
N CYS A 195 -1.08 -6.48 -13.72
CA CYS A 195 0.01 -6.15 -12.79
C CYS A 195 0.54 -7.38 -12.06
N LEU A 196 1.86 -7.36 -11.79
CA LEU A 196 2.52 -8.19 -10.79
C LEU A 196 3.00 -7.30 -9.65
N ASN A 197 2.22 -7.23 -8.58
CA ASN A 197 2.59 -6.49 -7.38
C ASN A 197 3.30 -7.42 -6.39
N TYR A 198 4.51 -7.08 -5.97
CA TYR A 198 5.30 -7.97 -5.11
C TYR A 198 4.93 -7.80 -3.64
N SER A 199 4.59 -8.92 -3.00
CA SER A 199 4.25 -9.01 -1.58
C SER A 199 5.14 -10.03 -0.89
N SER A 200 5.71 -9.69 0.27
CA SER A 200 6.40 -10.68 1.12
C SER A 200 5.43 -11.73 1.69
N GLY A 201 4.13 -11.46 1.67
CA GLY A 201 3.06 -12.31 2.21
C GLY A 201 3.30 -12.80 3.64
N THR A 202 2.74 -13.98 3.94
CA THR A 202 2.94 -14.71 5.19
C THR A 202 4.31 -15.42 5.23
N THR A 203 4.85 -15.86 4.10
CA THR A 203 6.05 -16.72 4.02
C THR A 203 7.42 -16.01 3.99
N GLY A 204 7.48 -14.70 3.79
CA GLY A 204 8.70 -13.88 3.99
C GLY A 204 9.53 -13.57 2.74
N VAL A 205 9.45 -14.40 1.68
CA VAL A 205 10.06 -14.08 0.37
C VAL A 205 9.03 -13.33 -0.51
N PRO A 206 9.40 -12.20 -1.16
CA PRO A 206 8.51 -11.50 -2.08
C PRO A 206 8.00 -12.41 -3.20
N LYS A 207 6.70 -12.40 -3.46
CA LYS A 207 6.05 -13.15 -4.56
C LYS A 207 5.29 -12.17 -5.44
N GLY A 208 5.35 -12.35 -6.75
CA GLY A 208 4.52 -11.58 -7.69
C GLY A 208 3.05 -11.96 -7.52
N VAL A 209 2.24 -11.07 -6.97
CA VAL A 209 0.79 -11.22 -6.88
C VAL A 209 0.20 -10.89 -8.23
N GLU A 210 -0.42 -11.86 -8.87
CA GLU A 210 -0.98 -11.74 -10.20
C GLU A 210 -2.39 -11.11 -10.14
N ILE A 211 -2.48 -9.86 -10.59
CA ILE A 211 -3.72 -9.07 -10.57
C ILE A 211 -4.24 -8.85 -11.99
N SER A 212 -5.51 -9.18 -12.22
CA SER A 212 -6.18 -8.95 -13.49
C SER A 212 -6.69 -7.52 -13.65
N HIS A 213 -7.01 -7.13 -14.88
CA HIS A 213 -7.69 -5.86 -15.14
C HIS A 213 -9.00 -5.74 -14.34
N TYR A 214 -9.81 -6.81 -14.32
CA TYR A 214 -11.07 -6.85 -13.58
C TYR A 214 -10.85 -6.67 -12.08
N ASN A 215 -9.80 -7.25 -11.49
CA ASN A 215 -9.52 -7.08 -10.07
C ASN A 215 -9.30 -5.60 -9.70
N TYR A 216 -8.53 -4.85 -10.51
CA TYR A 216 -8.35 -3.40 -10.31
C TYR A 216 -9.65 -2.63 -10.50
N VAL A 217 -10.40 -2.93 -11.56
CA VAL A 217 -11.69 -2.28 -11.85
C VAL A 217 -12.68 -2.54 -10.71
N ALA A 218 -12.76 -3.78 -10.21
CA ALA A 218 -13.60 -4.15 -9.06
C ALA A 218 -13.22 -3.37 -7.80
N ASN A 219 -11.93 -3.24 -7.51
CA ASN A 219 -11.46 -2.49 -6.35
C ASN A 219 -11.87 -1.02 -6.45
N GLY A 220 -11.65 -0.39 -7.60
CA GLY A 220 -12.00 1.00 -7.84
C GLY A 220 -13.51 1.26 -7.83
N VAL A 221 -14.30 0.40 -8.49
CA VAL A 221 -15.77 0.45 -8.46
C VAL A 221 -16.29 0.35 -7.02
N GLY A 222 -15.74 -0.58 -6.24
CA GLY A 222 -16.10 -0.74 -4.84
C GLY A 222 -15.84 0.53 -4.04
N ILE A 223 -14.64 1.13 -4.19
CA ILE A 223 -14.25 2.35 -3.47
C ILE A 223 -15.17 3.51 -3.83
N LEU A 224 -15.35 3.75 -5.13
CA LEU A 224 -16.20 4.86 -5.60
C LEU A 224 -17.67 4.66 -5.20
N LYS A 225 -18.15 3.41 -5.11
CA LYS A 225 -19.49 3.12 -4.60
C LYS A 225 -19.64 3.55 -3.14
N VAL A 226 -18.70 3.20 -2.28
CA VAL A 226 -18.75 3.60 -0.86
C VAL A 226 -18.59 5.11 -0.73
N THR A 227 -17.62 5.71 -1.41
CA THR A 227 -17.41 7.17 -1.41
C THR A 227 -18.58 7.95 -1.99
N SER A 228 -19.39 7.38 -2.89
CA SER A 228 -20.62 8.02 -3.39
C SER A 228 -21.67 8.31 -2.30
N ARG A 229 -21.46 7.79 -1.08
CA ARG A 229 -22.31 8.04 0.09
C ARG A 229 -21.88 9.25 0.90
N GLU A 230 -20.79 9.91 0.53
CA GLU A 230 -20.43 11.21 1.08
C GLU A 230 -21.56 12.21 0.92
N LYS A 231 -21.72 13.08 1.92
CA LYS A 231 -22.71 14.14 1.89
C LYS A 231 -22.37 15.13 0.78
N ASP A 232 -23.38 15.51 -0.01
CA ASP A 232 -23.22 16.41 -1.15
C ASP A 232 -22.09 15.95 -2.09
N TYR A 233 -22.12 14.65 -2.47
CA TYR A 233 -21.04 13.96 -3.18
C TYR A 233 -20.46 14.75 -4.38
N GLU A 234 -21.28 15.39 -5.20
CA GLU A 234 -20.81 16.20 -6.32
C GLU A 234 -19.94 17.38 -5.86
N ALA A 235 -20.37 18.10 -4.82
CA ALA A 235 -19.60 19.18 -4.22
C ALA A 235 -18.34 18.66 -3.52
N PHE A 236 -18.41 17.47 -2.90
CA PHE A 236 -17.27 16.80 -2.30
C PHE A 236 -16.20 16.47 -3.34
N VAL A 237 -16.59 15.89 -4.47
CA VAL A 237 -15.70 15.58 -5.59
C VAL A 237 -15.12 16.88 -6.18
N ALA A 238 -15.96 17.89 -6.42
CA ALA A 238 -15.52 19.14 -7.06
C ALA A 238 -14.42 19.88 -6.28
N ARG A 239 -14.37 19.74 -4.94
CA ARG A 239 -13.34 20.32 -4.08
C ARG A 239 -12.26 19.33 -3.64
N SER A 240 -12.32 18.07 -4.09
CA SER A 240 -11.38 17.03 -3.67
C SER A 240 -9.97 17.31 -4.18
N VAL A 241 -8.97 17.21 -3.31
CA VAL A 241 -7.56 17.35 -3.65
C VAL A 241 -6.77 16.30 -2.88
N GLY A 242 -6.06 15.44 -3.59
CA GLY A 242 -5.22 14.39 -3.02
C GLY A 242 -3.74 14.76 -2.94
N LEU A 243 -3.04 14.23 -1.95
CA LEU A 243 -1.59 14.29 -1.83
C LEU A 243 -1.00 12.87 -1.84
N CYS A 244 -0.17 12.57 -2.84
CA CYS A 244 0.46 11.26 -3.02
C CYS A 244 1.92 11.30 -2.55
N PHE A 245 2.15 10.85 -1.32
CA PHE A 245 3.49 10.50 -0.81
C PHE A 245 3.64 8.99 -0.57
N LEU A 246 2.54 8.24 -0.60
CA LEU A 246 2.59 6.78 -0.53
C LEU A 246 3.27 6.23 -1.80
N PRO A 247 4.00 5.11 -1.71
CA PRO A 247 4.84 4.68 -2.81
C PRO A 247 4.02 4.10 -3.99
N LEU A 248 4.11 4.73 -5.16
CA LEU A 248 3.38 4.36 -6.39
C LEU A 248 3.79 2.99 -6.96
N TYR A 249 4.92 2.42 -6.55
CA TYR A 249 5.25 1.01 -6.87
C TYR A 249 4.46 0.00 -6.04
N HIS A 250 3.69 0.44 -5.04
CA HIS A 250 2.86 -0.41 -4.19
C HIS A 250 1.36 -0.26 -4.52
N ALA A 251 0.61 -1.36 -4.39
CA ALA A 251 -0.79 -1.44 -4.80
C ALA A 251 -1.67 -0.35 -4.16
N TYR A 252 -1.41 0.01 -2.91
CA TYR A 252 -2.18 1.04 -2.18
C TYR A 252 -2.16 2.41 -2.87
N ALA A 253 -0.98 2.89 -3.28
CA ALA A 253 -0.89 4.17 -3.97
C ALA A 253 -1.35 4.05 -5.43
N GLN A 254 -1.13 2.90 -6.08
CA GLN A 254 -1.58 2.65 -7.45
C GLN A 254 -3.10 2.72 -7.56
N THR A 255 -3.84 1.99 -6.72
CA THR A 255 -5.31 1.97 -6.80
C THR A 255 -5.90 3.35 -6.53
N TYR A 256 -5.45 4.04 -5.46
CA TYR A 256 -6.00 5.35 -5.12
C TYR A 256 -5.59 6.45 -6.10
N PHE A 257 -4.29 6.67 -6.29
CA PHE A 257 -3.80 7.86 -6.99
C PHE A 257 -3.74 7.69 -8.50
N VAL A 258 -3.46 6.49 -9.02
CA VAL A 258 -3.34 6.26 -10.48
C VAL A 258 -4.70 5.97 -11.12
N ALA A 259 -5.58 5.25 -10.42
CA ALA A 259 -6.86 4.79 -10.94
C ALA A 259 -8.07 5.52 -10.36
N ASN A 260 -8.32 5.43 -9.05
CA ASN A 260 -9.58 5.87 -8.44
C ASN A 260 -9.76 7.39 -8.49
N TYR A 261 -8.74 8.16 -8.09
CA TYR A 261 -8.79 9.63 -8.14
C TYR A 261 -8.83 10.17 -9.56
N ALA A 262 -8.11 9.54 -10.50
CA ALA A 262 -8.21 9.86 -11.91
C ALA A 262 -9.64 9.62 -12.44
N LYS A 263 -10.28 8.50 -12.05
CA LYS A 263 -11.67 8.20 -12.42
C LYS A 263 -12.68 9.17 -11.79
N GLN A 264 -12.43 9.59 -10.55
CA GLN A 264 -13.27 10.52 -9.81
C GLN A 264 -13.11 11.97 -10.27
N GLY A 265 -11.99 12.31 -10.92
CA GLY A 265 -11.64 13.69 -11.28
C GLY A 265 -10.93 14.45 -10.16
N THR A 266 -10.38 13.74 -9.16
CA THR A 266 -9.66 14.32 -8.03
C THR A 266 -8.21 14.62 -8.43
N PRO A 267 -7.77 15.90 -8.47
CA PRO A 267 -6.38 16.25 -8.70
C PRO A 267 -5.45 15.70 -7.61
N VAL A 268 -4.26 15.27 -8.02
CA VAL A 268 -3.24 14.69 -7.13
C VAL A 268 -1.92 15.45 -7.23
N TYR A 269 -1.44 15.94 -6.10
CA TYR A 269 -0.06 16.42 -5.96
C TYR A 269 0.84 15.24 -5.61
N ILE A 270 1.78 14.90 -6.49
CA ILE A 270 2.72 13.78 -6.30
C ILE A 270 3.98 14.32 -5.64
N MET A 271 4.24 13.84 -4.43
CA MET A 271 5.48 14.08 -3.71
C MET A 271 6.50 13.01 -4.10
N PRO A 272 7.66 13.38 -4.69
CA PRO A 272 8.63 12.40 -5.19
C PRO A 272 9.21 11.48 -4.10
N SER A 273 9.46 12.04 -2.92
CA SER A 273 9.94 11.34 -1.73
C SER A 273 9.27 11.90 -0.50
N PHE A 274 8.88 11.05 0.44
CA PHE A 274 8.24 11.48 1.67
C PHE A 274 9.17 12.42 2.48
N ASP A 275 8.64 13.60 2.79
CA ASP A 275 9.19 14.55 3.75
C ASP A 275 8.03 15.10 4.57
N PHE A 276 8.12 14.97 5.89
CA PHE A 276 7.02 15.31 6.79
C PHE A 276 6.70 16.81 6.79
N VAL A 277 7.72 17.68 6.75
CA VAL A 277 7.52 19.13 6.76
C VAL A 277 6.96 19.62 5.42
N LYS A 278 7.45 19.06 4.31
CA LYS A 278 6.87 19.30 2.98
C LYS A 278 5.43 18.80 2.91
N MET A 279 5.10 17.65 3.52
CA MET A 279 3.73 17.15 3.56
C MET A 279 2.78 18.16 4.22
N LEU A 280 3.16 18.67 5.40
CA LEU A 280 2.40 19.71 6.09
C LEU A 280 2.30 21.00 5.26
N THR A 281 3.42 21.39 4.63
CA THR A 281 3.48 22.56 3.74
C THR A 281 2.53 22.40 2.54
N TYR A 282 2.44 21.22 1.94
CA TYR A 282 1.59 20.94 0.79
C TYR A 282 0.12 20.81 1.16
N ILE A 283 -0.20 20.23 2.32
CA ILE A 283 -1.57 20.26 2.85
C ILE A 283 -2.04 21.70 2.99
N GLN A 284 -1.23 22.56 3.62
CA GLN A 284 -1.54 23.97 3.79
C GLN A 284 -1.59 24.72 2.44
N ARG A 285 -0.56 24.61 1.62
CA ARG A 285 -0.42 25.40 0.39
C ARG A 285 -1.48 25.03 -0.65
N TYR A 286 -1.74 23.74 -0.84
CA TYR A 286 -2.63 23.24 -1.89
C TYR A 286 -4.03 22.90 -1.38
N ARG A 287 -4.32 23.19 -0.11
CA ARG A 287 -5.62 22.92 0.52
C ARG A 287 -6.07 21.48 0.31
N VAL A 288 -5.14 20.54 0.55
CA VAL A 288 -5.41 19.10 0.42
C VAL A 288 -6.61 18.73 1.28
N THR A 289 -7.54 17.96 0.71
CA THR A 289 -8.76 17.52 1.38
C THR A 289 -8.78 16.02 1.66
N GLN A 290 -8.09 15.23 0.84
CA GLN A 290 -8.04 13.77 0.95
C GLN A 290 -6.64 13.30 1.35
N LEU A 291 -6.53 12.65 2.51
CA LEU A 291 -5.27 12.11 3.01
C LEU A 291 -5.37 10.62 3.27
N VAL A 292 -4.75 9.82 2.39
CA VAL A 292 -4.57 8.39 2.61
C VAL A 292 -3.14 8.17 3.12
N THR A 293 -3.00 7.57 4.29
CA THR A 293 -1.75 7.55 5.04
C THR A 293 -1.52 6.23 5.77
N VAL A 294 -0.44 6.17 6.56
CA VAL A 294 0.01 5.00 7.32
C VAL A 294 0.32 5.38 8.77
N PRO A 295 0.29 4.44 9.72
CA PRO A 295 0.41 4.76 11.15
C PRO A 295 1.65 5.57 11.55
N PRO A 296 2.86 5.35 11.01
CA PRO A 296 4.02 6.18 11.37
C PRO A 296 3.84 7.66 11.06
N ILE A 297 3.13 7.99 9.97
CA ILE A 297 2.84 9.38 9.60
C ILE A 297 1.75 9.95 10.53
N MET A 298 0.78 9.14 10.94
CA MET A 298 -0.22 9.54 11.93
C MET A 298 0.41 9.80 13.30
N VAL A 299 1.40 9.01 13.71
CA VAL A 299 2.19 9.26 14.93
C VAL A 299 2.94 10.58 14.81
N ALA A 300 3.59 10.85 13.68
CA ALA A 300 4.26 12.13 13.44
C ALA A 300 3.27 13.31 13.47
N LEU A 301 2.11 13.19 12.84
CA LEU A 301 1.05 14.20 12.88
C LEU A 301 0.57 14.47 14.32
N ALA A 302 0.35 13.41 15.10
CA ALA A 302 -0.13 13.51 16.47
C ALA A 302 0.91 14.10 17.43
N LYS A 303 2.18 13.69 17.31
CA LYS A 303 3.19 13.92 18.35
C LYS A 303 4.25 14.97 18.00
N HIS A 304 4.50 15.25 16.73
CA HIS A 304 5.60 16.14 16.35
C HIS A 304 5.20 17.62 16.56
N PRO A 305 5.95 18.42 17.36
CA PRO A 305 5.55 19.79 17.70
C PRO A 305 5.43 20.72 16.49
N ILE A 306 6.16 20.45 15.40
CA ILE A 306 6.08 21.26 14.17
C ILE A 306 4.68 21.25 13.55
N THR A 307 3.87 20.21 13.76
CA THR A 307 2.55 20.07 13.14
C THR A 307 1.64 21.25 13.52
N ALA A 308 1.75 21.75 14.76
CA ALA A 308 0.97 22.88 15.25
C ALA A 308 1.26 24.21 14.53
N LYS A 309 2.34 24.29 13.74
CA LYS A 309 2.73 25.47 12.95
C LYS A 309 2.05 25.54 11.58
N PHE A 310 1.31 24.51 11.18
CA PHE A 310 0.66 24.43 9.87
C PHE A 310 -0.87 24.37 10.01
N ASP A 311 -1.56 24.96 9.05
CA ASP A 311 -3.02 24.91 8.91
C ASP A 311 -3.45 23.69 8.09
N LEU A 312 -4.06 22.73 8.78
CA LEU A 312 -4.53 21.46 8.23
C LEU A 312 -6.06 21.41 8.08
N SER A 313 -6.76 22.55 8.25
CA SER A 313 -8.23 22.61 8.33
C SER A 313 -8.95 22.23 7.02
N SER A 314 -8.23 22.21 5.89
CA SER A 314 -8.73 21.75 4.60
C SER A 314 -8.97 20.25 4.53
N LEU A 315 -8.33 19.44 5.38
CA LEU A 315 -8.53 17.99 5.38
C LEU A 315 -10.01 17.66 5.65
N GLU A 316 -10.62 16.82 4.83
CA GLU A 316 -12.00 16.35 4.96
C GLU A 316 -12.02 14.85 5.25
N THR A 317 -11.16 14.08 4.59
CA THR A 317 -11.00 12.65 4.85
C THR A 317 -9.56 12.33 5.22
N VAL A 318 -9.39 11.56 6.29
CA VAL A 318 -8.09 11.03 6.69
C VAL A 318 -8.25 9.53 6.94
N GLY A 319 -7.65 8.74 6.05
CA GLY A 319 -7.65 7.29 6.12
C GLY A 319 -6.26 6.75 6.45
N SER A 320 -6.15 5.82 7.39
CA SER A 320 -4.91 5.10 7.69
C SER A 320 -5.05 3.62 7.33
N GLY A 321 -4.06 3.05 6.66
CA GLY A 321 -4.03 1.63 6.30
C GLY A 321 -2.67 0.98 6.49
N ALA A 322 -2.51 -0.22 5.95
CA ALA A 322 -1.29 -1.05 5.94
C ALA A 322 -0.80 -1.61 7.30
N ALA A 323 -1.11 -0.95 8.41
CA ALA A 323 -0.83 -1.43 9.76
C ALA A 323 -1.84 -0.87 10.77
N PRO A 324 -1.98 -1.49 11.96
CA PRO A 324 -2.87 -1.00 13.01
C PRO A 324 -2.50 0.43 13.45
N LEU A 325 -3.51 1.28 13.61
CA LEU A 325 -3.39 2.61 14.19
C LEU A 325 -3.98 2.61 15.61
N ALA A 326 -3.18 3.03 16.59
CA ALA A 326 -3.65 3.18 17.96
C ALA A 326 -4.74 4.28 18.05
N ALA A 327 -5.82 3.99 18.77
CA ALA A 327 -6.95 4.90 18.91
C ALA A 327 -6.54 6.26 19.51
N ASP A 328 -5.57 6.28 20.43
CA ASP A 328 -5.11 7.54 21.01
C ASP A 328 -4.33 8.41 20.02
N VAL A 329 -3.51 7.79 19.17
CA VAL A 329 -2.80 8.49 18.08
C VAL A 329 -3.80 9.10 17.11
N ALA A 330 -4.85 8.36 16.74
CA ALA A 330 -5.92 8.88 15.89
C ALA A 330 -6.59 10.12 16.51
N ARG A 331 -6.99 10.06 17.79
CA ARG A 331 -7.59 11.19 18.52
C ARG A 331 -6.67 12.39 18.64
N GLN A 332 -5.38 12.16 18.90
CA GLN A 332 -4.39 13.24 18.98
C GLN A 332 -4.23 13.92 17.60
N ALA A 333 -4.16 13.15 16.52
CA ALA A 333 -4.10 13.71 15.17
C ALA A 333 -5.36 14.51 14.81
N GLU A 334 -6.57 14.02 15.15
CA GLU A 334 -7.84 14.76 14.97
C GLU A 334 -7.80 16.13 15.67
N ARG A 335 -7.30 16.19 16.90
CA ARG A 335 -7.15 17.45 17.66
C ARG A 335 -6.18 18.42 16.99
N VAL A 336 -5.06 17.92 16.46
CA VAL A 336 -4.05 18.76 15.79
C VAL A 336 -4.53 19.27 14.44
N ILE A 337 -5.38 18.51 13.73
CA ILE A 337 -6.01 18.94 12.47
C ILE A 337 -7.04 20.08 12.69
N LYS A 338 -7.57 20.22 13.91
CA LYS A 338 -8.50 21.29 14.33
C LYS A 338 -9.79 21.33 13.50
N LYS A 339 -10.34 20.16 13.15
CA LYS A 339 -11.64 20.03 12.48
C LYS A 339 -12.55 19.15 13.30
N ASN A 340 -13.56 19.75 13.94
CA ASN A 340 -14.36 19.12 14.99
C ASN A 340 -15.07 17.83 14.55
N ASP A 341 -15.49 17.75 13.29
CA ASP A 341 -16.25 16.61 12.76
C ASP A 341 -15.37 15.59 12.01
N LEU A 342 -14.05 15.81 11.95
CA LEU A 342 -13.15 14.88 11.29
C LEU A 342 -12.94 13.63 12.16
N ILE A 343 -13.07 12.47 11.52
CA ILE A 343 -12.80 11.18 12.12
C ILE A 343 -11.71 10.50 11.30
N VAL A 344 -10.59 10.20 11.92
CA VAL A 344 -9.55 9.38 11.28
C VAL A 344 -10.10 7.97 11.16
N ARG A 345 -10.23 7.49 9.92
CA ARG A 345 -10.75 6.15 9.62
C ARG A 345 -9.60 5.20 9.32
N GLN A 346 -9.75 3.94 9.72
CA GLN A 346 -8.85 2.88 9.29
C GLN A 346 -9.47 2.08 8.15
N GLY A 347 -8.64 1.59 7.23
CA GLY A 347 -9.05 0.63 6.20
C GLY A 347 -8.17 -0.61 6.25
N TRP A 348 -8.71 -1.73 5.78
CA TRP A 348 -7.94 -2.98 5.68
C TRP A 348 -7.95 -3.55 4.27
N GLY A 349 -6.83 -4.17 3.94
CA GLY A 349 -6.53 -4.63 2.61
C GLY A 349 -5.17 -5.29 2.54
N MET A 350 -4.92 -5.97 1.42
CA MET A 350 -3.64 -6.62 1.12
C MET A 350 -3.44 -6.69 -0.39
N THR A 351 -2.20 -6.92 -0.81
CA THR A 351 -1.84 -7.01 -2.24
C THR A 351 -2.64 -8.10 -2.94
N GLU A 352 -2.85 -9.23 -2.27
CA GLU A 352 -3.59 -10.41 -2.74
C GLU A 352 -5.10 -10.16 -2.87
N LEU A 353 -5.60 -9.04 -2.34
CA LEU A 353 -6.96 -8.49 -2.55
C LEU A 353 -6.93 -7.26 -3.45
N THR A 354 -5.87 -7.10 -4.25
CA THR A 354 -5.56 -5.93 -5.10
C THR A 354 -5.23 -4.66 -4.31
N CYS A 355 -6.03 -4.32 -3.31
CA CYS A 355 -5.75 -3.29 -2.32
C CYS A 355 -6.75 -3.41 -1.17
N THR A 356 -7.83 -2.63 -1.20
CA THR A 356 -8.78 -2.46 -0.08
C THR A 356 -9.89 -3.50 -0.13
N ALA A 357 -10.16 -4.17 0.98
CA ALA A 357 -11.27 -5.11 1.13
C ALA A 357 -12.26 -4.70 2.23
N MET A 358 -11.84 -3.80 3.14
CA MET A 358 -12.70 -3.22 4.15
C MET A 358 -12.47 -1.72 4.26
N THR A 359 -13.57 -0.97 4.40
CA THR A 359 -13.55 0.49 4.58
C THR A 359 -14.78 0.95 5.36
N TRP A 360 -14.82 2.23 5.69
CA TRP A 360 -15.94 2.86 6.37
C TRP A 360 -16.99 3.39 5.40
N ASP A 361 -18.27 3.20 5.73
CA ASP A 361 -19.35 4.04 5.23
C ASP A 361 -19.13 5.48 5.71
N PRO A 362 -19.03 6.48 4.83
CA PRO A 362 -18.83 7.87 5.25
C PRO A 362 -20.00 8.46 6.05
N THR A 363 -21.18 7.82 6.03
CA THR A 363 -22.34 8.24 6.85
C THR A 363 -22.24 7.80 8.31
N ARG A 364 -21.34 6.86 8.63
CA ARG A 364 -21.05 6.43 10.00
C ARG A 364 -20.20 7.48 10.70
N VAL A 365 -20.61 7.86 11.92
CA VAL A 365 -19.97 8.91 12.73
C VAL A 365 -19.41 8.38 14.05
N GLU A 366 -19.54 7.08 14.31
CA GLU A 366 -18.98 6.45 15.50
C GLU A 366 -17.45 6.48 15.47
N ARG A 367 -16.82 6.73 16.63
CA ARG A 367 -15.36 6.61 16.79
C ARG A 367 -15.03 5.18 17.19
N SER A 368 -14.19 4.51 16.42
CA SER A 368 -13.86 3.10 16.61
C SER A 368 -12.47 2.77 16.08
N ALA A 369 -11.82 1.77 16.67
CA ALA A 369 -10.58 1.19 16.17
C ALA A 369 -10.79 0.20 15.01
N SER A 370 -12.04 -0.03 14.59
CA SER A 370 -12.35 -0.91 13.47
C SER A 370 -11.74 -0.43 12.15
N VAL A 371 -11.45 -1.39 11.27
CA VAL A 371 -11.03 -1.18 9.87
C VAL A 371 -12.22 -1.01 8.91
N GLY A 372 -13.43 -0.89 9.45
CA GLY A 372 -14.68 -0.75 8.71
C GLY A 372 -15.38 -2.07 8.45
N GLU A 373 -16.18 -2.10 7.39
CA GLU A 373 -16.97 -3.26 6.96
C GLU A 373 -16.54 -3.70 5.56
N LEU A 374 -17.02 -4.87 5.13
CA LEU A 374 -16.70 -5.46 3.82
C LEU A 374 -17.11 -4.57 2.65
N MET A 375 -16.19 -4.38 1.71
CA MET A 375 -16.40 -3.70 0.43
C MET A 375 -17.47 -4.38 -0.45
N PRO A 376 -18.02 -3.69 -1.48
CA PRO A 376 -19.05 -4.26 -2.34
C PRO A 376 -18.64 -5.60 -2.96
N ASN A 377 -19.57 -6.57 -2.96
CA ASN A 377 -19.41 -7.92 -3.50
C ASN A 377 -18.43 -8.84 -2.73
N TYR A 378 -18.00 -8.48 -1.51
CA TYR A 378 -17.18 -9.35 -0.68
C TYR A 378 -18.01 -10.23 0.26
N GLN A 379 -17.40 -11.34 0.65
CA GLN A 379 -17.81 -12.13 1.80
C GLN A 379 -16.59 -12.44 2.68
N ALA A 380 -16.83 -12.63 3.97
CA ALA A 380 -15.81 -13.05 4.92
C ALA A 380 -16.34 -14.13 5.86
N LYS A 381 -15.40 -14.88 6.45
CA LYS A 381 -15.64 -15.77 7.58
C LYS A 381 -14.43 -15.79 8.50
N LEU A 382 -14.65 -16.20 9.74
CA LEU A 382 -13.62 -16.35 10.76
C LEU A 382 -13.43 -17.84 11.04
N ILE A 383 -12.19 -18.30 11.04
CA ILE A 383 -11.83 -19.71 11.22
C ILE A 383 -10.97 -19.85 12.48
N ASP A 384 -11.30 -20.80 13.36
CA ASP A 384 -10.47 -21.09 14.54
C ASP A 384 -9.23 -21.94 14.19
N GLU A 385 -8.42 -22.26 15.20
CA GLU A 385 -7.19 -23.05 15.03
C GLU A 385 -7.45 -24.49 14.57
N ASP A 386 -8.65 -25.03 14.83
CA ASP A 386 -9.07 -26.38 14.44
C ASP A 386 -9.73 -26.41 13.04
N GLY A 387 -9.87 -25.25 12.39
CA GLY A 387 -10.45 -25.13 11.06
C GLY A 387 -11.97 -24.98 11.04
N LYS A 388 -12.61 -24.76 12.20
CA LYS A 388 -14.06 -24.57 12.31
C LYS A 388 -14.44 -23.10 12.16
N GLU A 389 -15.60 -22.87 11.53
CA GLU A 389 -16.15 -21.52 11.41
C GLU A 389 -16.61 -21.00 12.78
N ILE A 390 -16.12 -19.82 13.13
CA ILE A 390 -16.59 -19.01 14.26
C ILE A 390 -17.77 -18.18 13.76
N THR A 391 -18.93 -18.30 14.41
CA THR A 391 -20.16 -17.55 14.05
C THR A 391 -20.64 -16.62 15.15
N GLU A 392 -19.92 -16.57 16.27
CA GLU A 392 -20.16 -15.68 17.38
C GLU A 392 -19.47 -14.33 17.17
N ALA A 393 -20.14 -13.26 17.58
CA ALA A 393 -19.54 -11.92 17.59
C ALA A 393 -18.42 -11.84 18.63
N LYS A 394 -17.41 -11.00 18.35
CA LYS A 394 -16.28 -10.69 19.24
C LYS A 394 -15.38 -11.88 19.61
N VAL A 395 -15.45 -12.97 18.85
CA VAL A 395 -14.54 -14.12 18.99
C VAL A 395 -13.47 -14.01 17.90
N PRO A 396 -12.16 -13.93 18.25
CA PRO A 396 -11.08 -13.87 17.26
C PRO A 396 -10.88 -15.18 16.50
N GLY A 397 -10.61 -15.07 15.20
CA GLY A 397 -10.20 -16.18 14.33
C GLY A 397 -9.41 -15.71 13.12
N GLU A 398 -8.85 -16.64 12.34
CA GLU A 398 -8.24 -16.34 11.04
C GLU A 398 -9.31 -15.76 10.10
N LEU A 399 -9.07 -14.56 9.59
CA LEU A 399 -9.93 -13.92 8.62
C LEU A 399 -9.75 -14.58 7.25
N TRP A 400 -10.83 -15.13 6.70
CA TRP A 400 -10.88 -15.60 5.32
C TRP A 400 -11.80 -14.69 4.50
N VAL A 401 -11.35 -14.32 3.31
CA VAL A 401 -12.06 -13.33 2.46
C VAL A 401 -12.24 -13.88 1.06
N THR A 402 -13.41 -13.67 0.46
CA THR A 402 -13.65 -13.89 -0.97
C THR A 402 -14.34 -12.68 -1.59
N GLY A 403 -14.12 -12.46 -2.88
CA GLY A 403 -14.65 -11.32 -3.61
C GLY A 403 -13.95 -11.08 -4.95
N PRO A 404 -14.41 -10.09 -5.74
CA PRO A 404 -13.96 -9.86 -7.10
C PRO A 404 -12.51 -9.34 -7.23
N THR A 405 -11.88 -8.95 -6.13
CA THR A 405 -10.50 -8.43 -6.13
C THR A 405 -9.44 -9.44 -5.70
N VAL A 406 -9.88 -10.66 -5.33
CA VAL A 406 -8.96 -11.75 -5.00
C VAL A 406 -8.07 -12.01 -6.22
N MET A 407 -6.76 -12.03 -5.98
CA MET A 407 -5.74 -12.26 -7.00
C MET A 407 -6.02 -13.52 -7.83
N ARG A 408 -5.47 -13.57 -9.04
CA ARG A 408 -5.47 -14.82 -9.83
C ARG A 408 -4.62 -15.89 -9.16
N GLY A 409 -3.47 -15.50 -8.62
CA GLY A 409 -2.58 -16.35 -7.83
C GLY A 409 -1.22 -15.69 -7.67
N TYR A 410 -0.24 -16.46 -7.19
CA TYR A 410 1.15 -16.04 -7.25
C TYR A 410 1.77 -16.47 -8.58
N TRP A 411 2.38 -15.52 -9.27
CA TRP A 411 3.00 -15.70 -10.58
C TRP A 411 4.04 -16.83 -10.56
N GLY A 412 3.83 -17.85 -11.40
CA GLY A 412 4.72 -19.01 -11.49
C GLY A 412 4.83 -19.84 -10.20
N LYS A 413 3.89 -19.72 -9.25
CA LYS A 413 3.93 -20.40 -7.94
C LYS A 413 2.57 -21.03 -7.58
N PRO A 414 2.15 -22.10 -8.26
CA PRO A 414 0.87 -22.76 -7.99
C PRO A 414 0.76 -23.30 -6.56
N LYS A 415 1.82 -23.93 -6.02
CA LYS A 415 1.82 -24.44 -4.63
C LYS A 415 1.54 -23.35 -3.59
N ALA A 416 2.24 -22.22 -3.68
CA ALA A 416 2.01 -21.09 -2.78
C ALA A 416 0.59 -20.51 -2.94
N THR A 417 0.02 -20.61 -4.14
CA THR A 417 -1.35 -20.19 -4.43
C THR A 417 -2.35 -21.12 -3.77
N GLU A 418 -2.18 -22.43 -3.89
CA GLU A 418 -3.03 -23.47 -3.25
C GLU A 418 -2.98 -23.42 -1.72
N GLU A 419 -1.81 -23.10 -1.14
CA GLU A 419 -1.66 -22.91 0.31
C GLU A 419 -2.40 -21.66 0.84
N THR A 420 -2.59 -20.65 -0.03
CA THR A 420 -3.12 -19.34 0.33
C THR A 420 -4.59 -19.16 -0.07
N ILE A 421 -5.01 -19.77 -1.18
CA ILE A 421 -6.36 -19.68 -1.73
C ILE A 421 -6.96 -21.08 -1.74
N VAL A 422 -8.00 -21.26 -0.93
CA VAL A 422 -8.73 -22.51 -0.79
C VAL A 422 -10.10 -22.40 -1.45
N ALA A 423 -10.50 -23.43 -2.18
CA ALA A 423 -11.84 -23.51 -2.76
C ALA A 423 -12.81 -24.15 -1.75
N ASP A 424 -14.01 -23.60 -1.60
CA ASP A 424 -15.10 -24.31 -0.90
C ASP A 424 -15.81 -25.30 -1.84
N ALA A 425 -16.81 -26.01 -1.32
CA ALA A 425 -17.57 -27.01 -2.06
C ALA A 425 -18.34 -26.41 -3.25
N GLU A 426 -18.70 -25.12 -3.15
CA GLU A 426 -19.37 -24.34 -4.18
C GLU A 426 -18.38 -23.75 -5.21
N GLY A 427 -17.08 -23.94 -5.02
CA GLY A 427 -16.01 -23.44 -5.89
C GLY A 427 -15.62 -21.97 -5.66
N ASN A 428 -16.11 -21.32 -4.60
CA ASN A 428 -15.67 -19.97 -4.25
C ASN A 428 -14.21 -20.01 -3.77
N ARG A 429 -13.42 -19.04 -4.23
CA ARG A 429 -12.01 -18.92 -3.89
C ARG A 429 -11.85 -18.06 -2.64
N TRP A 430 -11.57 -18.69 -1.50
CA TRP A 430 -11.31 -18.04 -0.23
C TRP A 430 -9.82 -17.78 -0.04
N LEU A 431 -9.46 -16.51 0.13
CA LEU A 431 -8.14 -16.10 0.54
C LEU A 431 -7.99 -16.27 2.05
N ARG A 432 -7.05 -17.11 2.46
CA ARG A 432 -6.55 -17.21 3.84
C ARG A 432 -5.62 -16.04 4.10
N THR A 433 -6.07 -15.06 4.86
CA THR A 433 -5.34 -13.77 4.94
C THR A 433 -4.07 -13.84 5.76
N GLY A 434 -3.98 -14.79 6.71
CA GLY A 434 -2.92 -14.80 7.71
C GLY A 434 -3.14 -13.80 8.86
N ASP A 435 -4.26 -13.07 8.87
CA ASP A 435 -4.60 -12.07 9.87
C ASP A 435 -5.66 -12.62 10.83
N VAL A 436 -5.46 -12.39 12.13
CA VAL A 436 -6.47 -12.68 13.17
C VAL A 436 -7.38 -11.48 13.28
N ALA A 437 -8.68 -11.71 13.19
CA ALA A 437 -9.70 -10.67 13.29
C ALA A 437 -10.89 -11.14 14.11
N TYR A 438 -11.69 -10.18 14.58
CA TYR A 438 -13.06 -10.43 15.05
C TYR A 438 -14.00 -9.39 14.44
N VAL A 439 -15.30 -9.68 14.52
CA VAL A 439 -16.36 -8.75 14.11
C VAL A 439 -17.20 -8.36 15.32
N ASP A 440 -17.66 -7.12 15.42
CA ASP A 440 -18.53 -6.68 16.53
C ASP A 440 -19.92 -7.33 16.52
N GLN A 441 -20.40 -7.68 15.33
CA GLN A 441 -21.66 -8.36 15.05
C GLN A 441 -21.43 -9.34 13.91
N TYR A 442 -21.72 -10.63 14.11
CA TYR A 442 -21.59 -11.64 13.04
C TYR A 442 -22.79 -11.56 12.07
N ALA A 443 -22.87 -10.44 11.34
CA ALA A 443 -23.97 -10.13 10.43
C ALA A 443 -23.51 -9.17 9.33
N THR A 444 -24.33 -9.06 8.29
CA THR A 444 -24.17 -8.06 7.23
C THR A 444 -24.05 -6.64 7.82
N GLY A 445 -22.96 -5.95 7.50
CA GLY A 445 -22.67 -4.61 8.02
C GLY A 445 -21.94 -4.56 9.37
N GLY A 446 -21.51 -5.71 9.89
CA GLY A 446 -20.63 -5.79 11.06
C GLY A 446 -19.26 -5.14 10.79
N LEU A 447 -18.73 -4.50 11.82
CA LEU A 447 -17.43 -3.84 11.81
C LEU A 447 -16.33 -4.82 12.19
N PHE A 448 -15.28 -4.88 11.38
CA PHE A 448 -14.15 -5.78 11.56
C PHE A 448 -13.03 -5.10 12.36
N PHE A 449 -12.36 -5.89 13.17
CA PHE A 449 -11.23 -5.48 14.00
C PHE A 449 -10.09 -6.45 13.76
N ILE A 450 -8.94 -5.93 13.34
CA ILE A 450 -7.74 -6.72 13.12
C ILE A 450 -6.95 -6.75 14.42
N VAL A 451 -6.65 -7.95 14.90
CA VAL A 451 -5.90 -8.17 16.14
C VAL A 451 -4.40 -8.08 15.86
N ASP A 452 -3.88 -8.99 15.03
CA ASP A 452 -2.51 -8.97 14.51
C ASP A 452 -2.39 -10.01 13.38
N ARG A 453 -1.18 -10.20 12.85
CA ARG A 453 -0.86 -11.29 11.94
C ARG A 453 -0.53 -12.55 12.73
N MET A 454 -1.06 -13.70 12.32
CA MET A 454 -0.83 -14.99 12.98
C MET A 454 0.66 -15.28 13.23
N LYS A 455 1.52 -15.00 12.24
CA LYS A 455 2.97 -15.24 12.35
C LYS A 455 3.72 -14.27 13.27
N GLU A 456 3.08 -13.18 13.68
CA GLU A 456 3.70 -12.19 14.57
C GLU A 456 3.23 -12.35 16.01
N LEU A 457 2.17 -13.13 16.27
CA LEU A 457 1.71 -13.47 17.60
C LEU A 457 2.81 -14.16 18.40
N ILE A 458 2.98 -13.70 19.64
CA ILE A 458 3.96 -14.22 20.60
C ILE A 458 3.26 -15.29 21.43
N LYS A 459 3.85 -16.48 21.56
CA LYS A 459 3.27 -17.62 22.27
C LYS A 459 3.82 -17.73 23.69
N VAL A 460 3.13 -17.10 24.64
CA VAL A 460 3.53 -17.07 26.05
C VAL A 460 2.72 -18.10 26.83
N LYS A 461 3.34 -19.23 27.17
CA LYS A 461 2.75 -20.36 27.90
C LYS A 461 1.44 -20.83 27.27
N GLY A 462 1.43 -20.96 25.95
CA GLY A 462 0.25 -21.33 25.16
C GLY A 462 -0.75 -20.20 24.92
N ASN A 463 -0.56 -19.01 25.51
CA ASN A 463 -1.40 -17.84 25.22
C ASN A 463 -0.83 -17.06 24.03
N GLN A 464 -1.69 -16.67 23.10
CA GLN A 464 -1.31 -15.77 22.01
C GLN A 464 -1.34 -14.31 22.50
N VAL A 465 -0.21 -13.63 22.35
CA VAL A 465 -0.06 -12.20 22.65
C VAL A 465 0.14 -11.46 21.34
N ALA A 466 -0.70 -10.46 21.08
CA ALA A 466 -0.57 -9.60 19.92
C ALA A 466 0.45 -8.48 20.18
N PRO A 467 1.60 -8.44 19.46
CA PRO A 467 2.50 -7.30 19.51
C PRO A 467 1.81 -5.95 19.32
N ALA A 468 0.87 -5.86 18.36
CA ALA A 468 0.19 -4.61 18.03
C ALA A 468 -0.62 -4.04 19.20
N GLU A 469 -1.18 -4.91 20.07
CA GLU A 469 -1.89 -4.49 21.27
C GLU A 469 -0.95 -3.80 22.27
N LEU A 470 0.22 -4.41 22.50
CA LEU A 470 1.23 -3.88 23.42
C LEU A 470 1.86 -2.59 22.87
N GLU A 471 2.11 -2.55 21.56
CA GLU A 471 2.59 -1.35 20.86
C GLU A 471 1.61 -0.18 21.01
N ALA A 472 0.30 -0.44 20.82
CA ALA A 472 -0.73 0.58 20.96
C ALA A 472 -0.75 1.16 22.38
N LEU A 473 -0.69 0.32 23.42
CA LEU A 473 -0.64 0.77 24.82
C LEU A 473 0.64 1.57 25.11
N LEU A 474 1.79 1.09 24.66
CA LEU A 474 3.07 1.78 24.88
C LEU A 474 3.12 3.15 24.20
N LEU A 475 2.48 3.31 23.04
CA LEU A 475 2.36 4.60 22.34
C LEU A 475 1.49 5.62 23.09
N GLU A 476 0.66 5.24 24.05
CA GLU A 476 -0.10 6.19 24.89
C GLU A 476 0.81 6.98 25.83
N ARG A 477 2.02 6.47 26.10
CA ARG A 477 2.96 7.17 26.97
C ARG A 477 3.54 8.43 26.30
N PRO A 478 3.68 9.54 27.04
CA PRO A 478 4.25 10.79 26.50
C PRO A 478 5.76 10.67 26.22
N ASP A 479 6.45 9.77 26.90
CA ASP A 479 7.90 9.57 26.76
C ASP A 479 8.30 8.51 25.71
N VAL A 480 7.33 7.91 25.02
CA VAL A 480 7.51 6.96 23.91
C VAL A 480 7.14 7.63 22.58
N ALA A 481 8.13 7.83 21.72
CA ALA A 481 7.95 8.39 20.37
C ALA A 481 7.52 7.33 19.34
N ASP A 482 8.10 6.13 19.42
CA ASP A 482 7.82 5.00 18.54
C ASP A 482 8.16 3.68 19.26
N VAL A 483 7.54 2.58 18.84
CA VAL A 483 7.71 1.27 19.51
C VAL A 483 7.53 0.11 18.56
N ALA A 484 8.25 -0.97 18.81
CA ALA A 484 7.99 -2.29 18.25
C ALA A 484 8.14 -3.38 19.30
N VAL A 485 7.19 -4.30 19.34
CA VAL A 485 7.19 -5.46 20.23
C VAL A 485 7.48 -6.73 19.44
N ILE A 486 8.37 -7.58 19.93
CA ILE A 486 8.65 -8.89 19.34
C ILE A 486 8.63 -9.96 20.44
N GLY A 487 8.45 -11.21 20.03
CA GLY A 487 8.75 -12.35 20.89
C GLY A 487 10.25 -12.62 20.93
N VAL A 488 10.76 -12.87 22.12
CA VAL A 488 12.11 -13.38 22.37
C VAL A 488 12.03 -14.62 23.25
N THR A 489 12.86 -15.61 22.95
CA THR A 489 12.93 -16.83 23.77
C THR A 489 13.92 -16.64 24.91
N VAL A 490 13.46 -16.81 26.14
CA VAL A 490 14.29 -16.78 27.36
C VAL A 490 14.04 -18.08 28.11
N SER A 491 15.09 -18.88 28.30
CA SER A 491 15.01 -20.18 28.98
C SER A 491 13.94 -21.13 28.40
N GLY A 492 13.83 -21.16 27.06
CA GLY A 492 12.88 -22.04 26.34
C GLY A 492 11.44 -21.52 26.26
N GLU A 493 11.13 -20.37 26.86
CA GLU A 493 9.80 -19.76 26.86
C GLU A 493 9.81 -18.46 26.07
N GLU A 494 8.78 -18.18 25.28
CA GLU A 494 8.68 -16.93 24.53
C GLU A 494 8.07 -15.82 25.40
N PHE A 495 8.69 -14.64 25.39
CA PHE A 495 8.21 -13.47 26.11
C PHE A 495 8.19 -12.22 25.22
N PRO A 496 7.26 -11.28 25.44
CA PRO A 496 7.28 -9.98 24.78
C PRO A 496 8.50 -9.14 25.20
N ARG A 497 9.22 -8.60 24.21
CA ARG A 497 10.28 -7.57 24.35
C ARG A 497 9.87 -6.35 23.54
N ALA A 498 10.07 -5.16 24.11
CA ALA A 498 9.83 -3.90 23.41
C ALA A 498 11.14 -3.21 23.01
N TYR A 499 11.20 -2.71 21.78
CA TYR A 499 12.17 -1.71 21.34
C TYR A 499 11.49 -0.36 21.26
N ILE A 500 12.08 0.66 21.87
CA ILE A 500 11.46 1.95 22.09
C ILE A 500 12.36 3.07 21.57
N VAL A 501 11.76 3.99 20.81
CA VAL A 501 12.34 5.30 20.53
C VAL A 501 11.79 6.27 21.57
N ARG A 502 12.68 6.93 22.31
CA ARG A 502 12.29 7.90 23.33
C ARG A 502 11.79 9.19 22.69
N SER A 503 10.82 9.83 23.33
CA SER A 503 10.51 11.23 23.04
C SER A 503 11.74 12.11 23.35
N PRO A 504 12.04 13.13 22.54
CA PRO A 504 13.17 14.03 22.80
C PRO A 504 13.09 14.65 24.21
N GLY A 505 14.22 14.65 24.92
CA GLY A 505 14.32 15.25 26.26
C GLY A 505 13.80 14.38 27.42
N THR A 506 13.45 13.11 27.18
CA THR A 506 13.01 12.19 28.25
C THR A 506 14.10 11.21 28.67
N ASN A 507 14.12 10.84 29.96
CA ASN A 507 15.12 9.95 30.56
C ASN A 507 14.52 8.69 31.24
N THR A 508 13.25 8.38 30.99
CA THR A 508 12.50 7.21 31.52
C THR A 508 13.29 5.89 31.41
N THR A 509 13.23 4.98 32.38
CA THR A 509 13.92 3.69 32.29
C THR A 509 13.07 2.60 31.64
N GLY A 510 13.70 1.54 31.16
CA GLY A 510 12.98 0.38 30.62
C GLY A 510 12.10 -0.30 31.69
N GLU A 511 12.55 -0.28 32.95
CA GLU A 511 11.82 -0.79 34.11
C GLU A 511 10.57 0.04 34.42
N GLU A 512 10.66 1.37 34.33
CA GLU A 512 9.52 2.27 34.51
C GLU A 512 8.45 2.04 33.44
N ILE A 513 8.86 1.84 32.18
CA ILE A 513 7.95 1.51 31.08
C ILE A 513 7.32 0.13 31.30
N ALA A 514 8.13 -0.89 31.61
CA ALA A 514 7.64 -2.24 31.84
C ALA A 514 6.63 -2.28 32.98
N LYS A 515 6.97 -1.68 34.14
CA LYS A 515 6.11 -1.58 35.32
C LYS A 515 4.79 -0.88 35.01
N TRP A 516 4.83 0.22 34.27
CA TRP A 516 3.62 0.94 33.84
C TRP A 516 2.71 0.06 32.97
N LEU A 517 3.29 -0.76 32.09
CA LEU A 517 2.50 -1.68 31.27
C LEU A 517 1.91 -2.81 32.11
N GLU A 518 2.63 -3.32 33.13
CA GLU A 518 2.16 -4.43 33.97
C GLU A 518 0.83 -4.16 34.68
N GLU A 519 0.56 -2.90 35.00
CA GLU A 519 -0.70 -2.44 35.63
C GLU A 519 -1.90 -2.46 34.65
N ARG A 520 -1.65 -2.58 33.34
CA ARG A 520 -2.65 -2.45 32.27
C ARG A 520 -2.89 -3.73 31.50
N VAL A 521 -2.07 -4.76 31.70
CA VAL A 521 -2.12 -6.00 30.92
C VAL A 521 -2.09 -7.24 31.80
N SER A 522 -2.64 -8.35 31.26
CA SER A 522 -2.55 -9.68 31.88
C SER A 522 -1.09 -10.14 32.04
N LYS A 523 -0.83 -11.06 32.97
CA LYS A 523 0.54 -11.53 33.29
C LYS A 523 1.32 -12.04 32.07
N HIS A 524 0.67 -12.73 31.14
CA HIS A 524 1.29 -13.26 29.93
C HIS A 524 1.64 -12.18 28.88
N LYS A 525 1.08 -10.97 28.99
CA LYS A 525 1.33 -9.83 28.09
C LYS A 525 2.46 -8.90 28.57
N ARG A 526 3.04 -9.14 29.75
CA ARG A 526 4.09 -8.30 30.34
C ARG A 526 5.39 -8.40 29.55
N LEU A 527 6.17 -7.32 29.51
CA LEU A 527 7.45 -7.22 28.79
C LEU A 527 8.60 -7.97 29.47
N ARG A 528 8.41 -9.27 29.72
CA ARG A 528 9.39 -10.14 30.39
C ARG A 528 10.61 -10.46 29.54
N GLY A 529 10.54 -10.19 28.23
CA GLY A 529 11.68 -10.20 27.32
C GLY A 529 12.52 -8.93 27.36
N GLY A 530 12.14 -7.94 28.19
CA GLY A 530 12.88 -6.69 28.40
C GLY A 530 12.37 -5.50 27.59
N VAL A 531 12.97 -4.35 27.86
CA VAL A 531 12.72 -3.08 27.16
C VAL A 531 14.07 -2.50 26.75
N GLU A 532 14.26 -2.31 25.45
CA GLU A 532 15.47 -1.72 24.89
C GLU A 532 15.18 -0.40 24.21
N PHE A 533 16.17 0.47 24.20
CA PHE A 533 16.11 1.74 23.48
C PHE A 533 16.85 1.66 22.15
N THR A 534 16.29 2.31 21.14
CA THR A 534 16.85 2.37 19.78
C THR A 534 16.59 3.75 19.19
N ASP A 535 17.42 4.18 18.25
CA ASP A 535 17.27 5.49 17.60
C ASP A 535 16.06 5.53 16.67
N ALA A 536 15.75 4.39 16.03
CA ALA A 536 14.62 4.24 15.13
C ALA A 536 14.06 2.81 15.15
N ILE A 537 12.75 2.68 14.89
CA ILE A 537 12.10 1.39 14.62
C ILE A 537 12.25 1.07 13.12
N PRO A 538 12.83 -0.08 12.73
CA PRO A 538 12.98 -0.43 11.32
C PRO A 538 11.62 -0.71 10.69
N LYS A 539 11.25 0.07 9.68
CA LYS A 539 9.98 -0.03 8.95
C LYS A 539 10.24 -0.04 7.45
N ASN A 540 9.39 -0.72 6.69
CA ASN A 540 9.41 -0.58 5.23
C ASN A 540 8.77 0.76 4.80
N PRO A 541 8.87 1.16 3.52
CA PRO A 541 8.27 2.42 3.05
C PRO A 541 6.74 2.49 3.17
N SER A 542 6.04 1.36 3.34
CA SER A 542 4.60 1.33 3.62
C SER A 542 4.29 1.43 5.13
N GLY A 543 5.27 1.73 5.97
CA GLY A 543 5.13 1.92 7.41
C GLY A 543 5.08 0.63 8.25
N LYS A 544 5.25 -0.55 7.64
CA LYS A 544 5.20 -1.86 8.31
C LYS A 544 6.51 -2.17 9.03
N ILE A 545 6.43 -2.56 10.30
CA ILE A 545 7.59 -2.94 11.12
C ILE A 545 8.31 -4.14 10.51
N LEU A 546 9.62 -4.01 10.30
CA LEU A 546 10.53 -5.06 9.84
C LEU A 546 10.99 -5.92 11.04
N ARG A 547 10.04 -6.63 11.67
CA ARG A 547 10.28 -7.42 12.91
C ARG A 547 11.41 -8.43 12.81
N LYS A 548 11.72 -8.92 11.61
CA LYS A 548 12.86 -9.82 11.37
C LYS A 548 14.19 -9.20 11.82
N ILE A 549 14.42 -7.92 11.47
CA ILE A 549 15.63 -7.17 11.86
C ILE A 549 15.71 -7.06 13.39
N LEU A 550 14.59 -6.76 14.04
CA LEU A 550 14.53 -6.67 15.51
C LEU A 550 14.73 -8.03 16.20
N ARG A 551 14.23 -9.11 15.62
CA ARG A 551 14.47 -10.48 16.13
C ARG A 551 15.94 -10.87 15.96
N GLU A 552 16.57 -10.53 14.85
CA GLU A 552 18.00 -10.75 14.62
C GLU A 552 18.85 -9.94 15.61
N LYS A 553 18.49 -8.68 15.86
CA LYS A 553 19.10 -7.85 16.90
C LYS A 553 18.92 -8.47 18.29
N ALA A 554 17.70 -8.90 18.63
CA ALA A 554 17.42 -9.52 19.93
C ALA A 554 18.21 -10.82 20.15
N LYS A 555 18.45 -11.61 19.09
CA LYS A 555 19.32 -12.79 19.18
C LYS A 555 20.75 -12.45 19.57
N GLN A 556 21.23 -11.24 19.29
CA GLN A 556 22.56 -10.77 19.71
C GLN A 556 22.53 -10.20 21.13
N GLU A 557 21.44 -9.53 21.50
CA GLU A 557 21.27 -8.90 22.82
C GLU A 557 20.91 -9.91 23.93
N VAL A 558 20.13 -10.94 23.59
CA VAL A 558 19.58 -11.96 24.52
C VAL A 558 20.19 -13.34 24.27
N GLY A 559 20.97 -13.51 23.19
CA GLY A 559 21.46 -14.82 22.71
C GLY A 559 22.13 -15.64 23.81
N ASP A 560 21.72 -16.91 23.92
CA ASP A 560 22.13 -17.95 24.89
C ASP A 560 23.38 -17.60 25.72
N SER A 561 23.21 -16.71 26.68
CA SER A 561 24.21 -16.46 27.71
C SER A 561 24.11 -17.57 28.76
N MET A 562 24.44 -18.80 28.36
CA MET A 562 24.85 -19.92 29.22
C MET A 562 25.66 -20.95 28.40
N SER A 563 26.93 -20.65 28.13
CA SER A 563 27.97 -21.70 27.93
C SER A 563 29.38 -21.19 28.26
N LYS A 564 29.51 -20.39 29.33
CA LYS A 564 30.77 -20.22 30.05
C LYS A 564 30.49 -20.24 31.54
N LEU A 565 30.43 -21.46 32.08
CA LEU A 565 31.09 -21.90 33.31
C LEU A 565 30.96 -23.42 33.41
#